data_AF-A0A6M0T0L0-F1
#
_entry.id   AF-A0A6M0T0L0-F1
#
_cell.length_a   1.000
_cell.length_b   1.000
_cell.length_c   1.000
_cell.angle_alpha   90.00
_cell.angle_beta   90.00
_cell.angle_gamma   90.00
#
_symmetry.space_group_name_H-M   'P 1'
#
loop_
_entity.id
_entity.type
_entity.pdbx_description
1 polymer ?
#
loop_
_entity_poly.entity_id
_entity_poly.type
_entity_poly.pdbx_seq_one_letter_code
_entity_poly.pdbx_strand_id
1 'polypeptide(L)'
;MKKKSIKTLIVGLISFVLIPLNTVTAFAANLSDITYSYSPKAVHITNDYNLKDYLSTSSKNSLNIADYAKSNYVLKYSNPIDVTRTSMAIEIIGHVYPDKIAKYLPFGLGNIITKHTSIIDIGEKSIDSNRWIWDSIAAVIGDNFDNSRSVNSLKFKMNAEDHVDEIIRNPKNKNLKLNKYVMIEVQKDIDNNTLDPMLLKAIEN
;
A
#
# COMPACT_ATOMS: atom_id res chain seq x y z
N MET A 1 -2.53 -58.51 -55.04
CA MET A 1 -3.60 -57.49 -54.89
C MET A 1 -4.58 -57.94 -53.80
N LYS A 2 -5.07 -56.99 -52.99
CA LYS A 2 -6.17 -57.04 -51.98
C LYS A 2 -5.84 -57.40 -50.51
N LYS A 3 -5.42 -56.36 -49.76
CA LYS A 3 -6.03 -55.81 -48.52
C LYS A 3 -7.04 -56.69 -47.74
N LYS A 4 -6.83 -56.90 -46.42
CA LYS A 4 -7.45 -56.11 -45.31
C LYS A 4 -7.05 -56.61 -43.90
N SER A 5 -7.06 -55.65 -42.98
CA SER A 5 -6.62 -55.60 -41.58
C SER A 5 -7.45 -56.44 -40.60
N ILE A 6 -6.79 -56.97 -39.55
CA ILE A 6 -7.42 -57.20 -38.24
C ILE A 6 -6.55 -56.52 -37.17
N LYS A 7 -7.25 -55.75 -36.33
CA LYS A 7 -6.76 -54.80 -35.34
C LYS A 7 -6.36 -55.54 -34.06
N THR A 8 -5.26 -55.14 -33.43
CA THR A 8 -5.08 -55.36 -31.99
C THR A 8 -4.64 -54.05 -31.37
N LEU A 9 -5.63 -53.32 -30.87
CA LEU A 9 -5.46 -52.12 -30.06
C LEU A 9 -5.18 -52.59 -28.63
N ILE A 10 -3.93 -52.55 -28.19
CA ILE A 10 -3.61 -52.74 -26.77
C ILE A 10 -3.94 -51.43 -26.08
N VAL A 11 -5.11 -51.39 -25.44
CA VAL A 11 -5.49 -50.31 -24.52
C VAL A 11 -4.70 -50.54 -23.23
N GLY A 12 -3.53 -49.93 -23.14
CA GLY A 12 -2.82 -49.78 -21.87
C GLY A 12 -3.57 -48.77 -21.01
N LEU A 13 -4.37 -49.27 -20.06
CA LEU A 13 -5.01 -48.43 -19.06
C LEU A 13 -3.90 -47.92 -18.11
N ILE A 14 -3.30 -46.77 -18.43
CA ILE A 14 -2.47 -46.05 -17.47
C ILE A 14 -3.44 -45.47 -16.45
N SER A 15 -3.59 -46.19 -15.33
CA SER A 15 -4.23 -45.66 -14.13
C SER A 15 -3.38 -44.48 -13.64
N PHE A 16 -3.71 -43.27 -14.10
CA PHE A 16 -3.33 -42.07 -13.39
C PHE A 16 -4.07 -42.11 -12.06
N VAL A 17 -3.40 -42.63 -11.03
CA VAL A 17 -3.77 -42.33 -9.67
C VAL A 17 -3.56 -40.83 -9.54
N LEU A 18 -4.64 -40.07 -9.66
CA LEU A 18 -4.72 -38.69 -9.22
C LEU A 18 -4.37 -38.72 -7.73
N ILE A 19 -3.10 -38.52 -7.41
CA ILE A 19 -2.71 -38.14 -6.07
C ILE A 19 -3.42 -36.80 -5.86
N PRO A 20 -4.41 -36.70 -4.94
CA PRO A 20 -5.01 -35.41 -4.65
C PRO A 20 -3.85 -34.49 -4.26
N LEU A 21 -3.73 -33.38 -4.99
CA LEU A 21 -2.78 -32.34 -4.68
C LEU A 21 -3.09 -31.95 -3.23
N ASN A 22 -2.26 -32.40 -2.29
CA ASN A 22 -2.41 -32.04 -0.91
C ASN A 22 -2.48 -30.52 -0.89
N THR A 23 -3.58 -29.97 -0.40
CA THR A 23 -3.66 -28.55 -0.06
C THR A 23 -2.54 -28.32 0.92
N VAL A 24 -1.40 -27.81 0.46
CA VAL A 24 -0.43 -27.21 1.34
C VAL A 24 -1.21 -26.07 1.96
N THR A 25 -1.61 -26.22 3.21
CA THR A 25 -2.09 -25.13 4.02
C THR A 25 -0.93 -24.14 4.10
N ALA A 26 -0.90 -23.19 3.17
CA ALA A 26 -0.03 -22.04 3.30
C ALA A 26 -0.50 -21.33 4.57
N PHE A 27 0.36 -21.29 5.58
CA PHE A 27 0.12 -20.46 6.75
C PHE A 27 0.08 -19.00 6.27
N ALA A 28 -0.84 -18.21 6.81
CA ALA A 28 -0.87 -16.78 6.55
C ALA A 28 0.50 -16.18 6.92
N ALA A 29 1.03 -15.34 6.05
CA ALA A 29 2.28 -14.65 6.27
C ALA A 29 2.20 -13.79 7.54
N ASN A 30 3.33 -13.65 8.22
CA ASN A 30 3.51 -12.80 9.40
C ASN A 30 4.43 -11.64 9.06
N LEU A 31 4.49 -10.64 9.97
CA LEU A 31 5.38 -9.49 9.82
C LEU A 31 6.85 -9.88 9.63
N SER A 32 7.30 -10.97 10.26
CA SER A 32 8.66 -11.51 10.14
C SER A 32 8.97 -12.12 8.78
N ASP A 33 7.94 -12.46 7.98
CA ASP A 33 8.10 -13.09 6.67
C ASP A 33 8.30 -12.06 5.56
N ILE A 34 8.19 -10.77 5.89
CA ILE A 34 8.41 -9.65 4.97
C ILE A 34 9.90 -9.34 4.90
N THR A 35 10.41 -9.23 3.67
CA THR A 35 11.82 -8.97 3.42
C THR A 35 12.07 -7.47 3.31
N TYR A 36 12.93 -6.96 4.21
CA TYR A 36 13.37 -5.57 4.25
C TYR A 36 14.86 -5.46 3.92
N SER A 37 15.25 -4.38 3.27
CA SER A 37 16.63 -3.91 3.28
C SER A 37 16.67 -2.39 3.44
N TYR A 38 17.84 -1.85 3.71
CA TYR A 38 18.00 -0.46 4.12
C TYR A 38 19.26 0.14 3.50
N SER A 39 19.10 1.33 2.93
CA SER A 39 20.19 2.19 2.47
C SER A 39 20.08 3.56 3.14
N PRO A 40 21.13 4.41 3.10
CA PRO A 40 21.02 5.75 3.66
C PRO A 40 19.82 6.49 3.08
N LYS A 41 18.92 6.95 3.97
CA LYS A 41 17.68 7.67 3.71
C LYS A 41 16.57 6.85 3.04
N ALA A 42 16.70 5.53 2.94
CA ALA A 42 15.68 4.68 2.33
C ALA A 42 15.44 3.34 3.05
N VAL A 43 14.19 2.88 2.95
CA VAL A 43 13.76 1.51 3.26
C VAL A 43 13.35 0.85 1.94
N HIS A 44 13.73 -0.41 1.75
CA HIS A 44 13.37 -1.21 0.60
C HIS A 44 12.57 -2.42 1.07
N ILE A 45 11.37 -2.62 0.52
CA ILE A 45 10.49 -3.75 0.89
C ILE A 45 10.27 -4.62 -0.34
N THR A 46 10.43 -5.93 -0.20
CA THR A 46 10.16 -6.85 -1.31
C THR A 46 8.65 -6.98 -1.53
N ASN A 47 8.19 -6.72 -2.76
CA ASN A 47 6.78 -6.80 -3.16
C ASN A 47 6.42 -8.22 -3.64
N ASP A 48 6.58 -9.19 -2.74
CA ASP A 48 6.35 -10.60 -3.00
C ASP A 48 4.97 -11.08 -2.51
N TYR A 49 4.78 -12.40 -2.51
CA TYR A 49 3.57 -13.03 -2.00
C TYR A 49 3.37 -12.76 -0.50
N ASN A 50 4.42 -12.83 0.31
CA ASN A 50 4.29 -12.68 1.77
C ASN A 50 3.82 -11.29 2.15
N LEU A 51 4.33 -10.25 1.48
CA LEU A 51 3.85 -8.88 1.70
C LEU A 51 2.36 -8.76 1.37
N LYS A 52 1.95 -9.28 0.21
CA LYS A 52 0.55 -9.22 -0.26
C LYS A 52 -0.39 -9.99 0.66
N ASP A 53 -0.01 -11.21 1.02
CA ASP A 53 -0.77 -12.08 1.90
C ASP A 53 -0.94 -11.44 3.28
N TYR A 54 0.14 -10.93 3.88
CA TYR A 54 0.07 -10.23 5.16
C TYR A 54 -0.85 -9.01 5.08
N LEU A 55 -0.71 -8.15 4.07
CA LEU A 55 -1.58 -6.97 3.90
C LEU A 55 -3.05 -7.32 3.64
N SER A 56 -3.34 -8.47 3.03
CA SER A 56 -4.71 -8.89 2.72
C SER A 56 -5.54 -9.23 3.97
N THR A 57 -4.88 -9.66 5.05
CA THR A 57 -5.56 -10.05 6.29
C THR A 57 -6.07 -8.85 7.09
N SER A 58 -5.41 -7.69 6.97
CA SER A 58 -5.82 -6.43 7.58
C SER A 58 -5.07 -5.28 6.96
N SER A 59 -5.77 -4.23 6.55
CA SER A 59 -5.17 -2.96 6.10
C SER A 59 -4.26 -2.33 7.16
N LYS A 60 -4.54 -2.54 8.45
CA LYS A 60 -3.70 -2.06 9.58
C LYS A 60 -2.29 -2.65 9.54
N ASN A 61 -2.09 -3.77 8.85
CA ASN A 61 -0.78 -4.39 8.72
C ASN A 61 0.23 -3.49 7.98
N SER A 62 -0.23 -2.57 7.13
CA SER A 62 0.64 -1.55 6.52
C SER A 62 1.31 -0.65 7.58
N LEU A 63 0.62 -0.34 8.68
CA LEU A 63 1.19 0.41 9.80
C LEU A 63 2.20 -0.44 10.59
N ASN A 64 1.90 -1.72 10.79
CA ASN A 64 2.82 -2.64 11.47
C ASN A 64 4.14 -2.77 10.70
N ILE A 65 4.04 -2.85 9.37
CA ILE A 65 5.19 -2.82 8.47
C ILE A 65 5.96 -1.50 8.60
N ALA A 66 5.26 -0.36 8.60
CA ALA A 66 5.88 0.94 8.73
C ALA A 66 6.61 1.11 10.09
N ASP A 67 5.99 0.69 11.19
CA ASP A 67 6.61 0.73 12.52
C ASP A 67 7.86 -0.15 12.59
N TYR A 68 7.75 -1.38 12.10
CA TYR A 68 8.88 -2.31 12.06
C TYR A 68 10.03 -1.77 11.20
N ALA A 69 9.74 -1.27 10.00
CA ALA A 69 10.72 -0.71 9.09
C ALA A 69 11.43 0.51 9.70
N LYS A 70 10.68 1.44 10.30
CA LYS A 70 11.25 2.63 10.93
C LYS A 70 12.12 2.29 12.13
N SER A 71 11.68 1.37 13.00
CA SER A 71 12.49 0.93 14.16
C SER A 71 13.80 0.28 13.72
N ASN A 72 13.77 -0.61 12.72
CA ASN A 72 14.98 -1.25 12.21
C ASN A 72 15.91 -0.27 11.48
N TYR A 73 15.35 0.74 10.79
CA TYR A 73 16.15 1.80 10.21
C TYR A 73 16.93 2.58 11.29
N VAL A 74 16.29 2.92 12.42
CA VAL A 74 16.94 3.57 13.56
C VAL A 74 18.06 2.69 14.12
N LEU A 75 17.82 1.38 14.28
CA LEU A 75 18.84 0.44 14.75
C LEU A 75 20.07 0.39 13.83
N LYS A 76 19.87 0.56 12.51
CA LYS A 76 20.96 0.50 11.52
C LYS A 76 21.75 1.81 11.39
N TYR A 77 21.07 2.96 11.43
CA TYR A 77 21.68 4.27 11.12
C TYR A 77 21.77 5.22 12.33
N SER A 78 21.32 4.78 13.50
CA SER A 78 21.24 5.58 14.73
C SER A 78 20.47 6.90 14.57
N ASN A 79 19.65 7.00 13.53
CA ASN A 79 18.86 8.17 13.17
C ASN A 79 17.51 7.71 12.61
N PRO A 80 16.40 8.40 12.94
CA PRO A 80 15.11 8.10 12.33
C PRO A 80 15.10 8.51 10.86
N ILE A 81 14.46 7.68 10.01
CA ILE A 81 14.13 8.08 8.63
C ILE A 81 13.08 9.19 8.64
N ASP A 82 13.32 10.25 7.86
CA ASP A 82 12.42 11.41 7.69
C ASP A 82 11.25 11.09 6.73
N VAL A 83 10.46 10.08 7.10
CA VAL A 83 9.21 9.67 6.45
C VAL A 83 8.19 9.38 7.56
N THR A 84 7.00 9.98 7.51
CA THR A 84 5.99 9.73 8.56
C THR A 84 5.48 8.29 8.51
N ARG A 85 5.05 7.76 9.65
CA ARG A 85 4.47 6.39 9.76
C ARG A 85 3.32 6.20 8.77
N THR A 86 2.39 7.16 8.73
CA THR A 86 1.21 7.14 7.86
C THR A 86 1.58 7.23 6.38
N SER A 87 2.51 8.12 6.01
CA SER A 87 3.00 8.23 4.62
C SER A 87 3.64 6.93 4.14
N MET A 88 4.47 6.30 4.98
CA MET A 88 5.07 5.00 4.68
C MET A 88 4.02 3.90 4.47
N ALA A 89 3.01 3.82 5.35
CA ALA A 89 1.93 2.84 5.21
C ALA A 89 1.11 3.03 3.92
N ILE A 90 0.79 4.29 3.57
CA ILE A 90 0.06 4.62 2.35
C ILE A 90 0.88 4.28 1.09
N GLU A 91 2.19 4.53 1.09
CA GLU A 91 3.06 4.15 -0.02
C GLU A 91 3.13 2.62 -0.20
N ILE A 92 3.22 1.87 0.89
CA ILE A 92 3.17 0.40 0.86
C ILE A 92 1.87 -0.07 0.19
N ILE A 93 0.72 0.45 0.63
CA ILE A 93 -0.58 0.12 0.01
C ILE A 93 -0.61 0.55 -1.46
N GLY A 94 -0.09 1.74 -1.79
CA GLY A 94 -0.10 2.27 -3.14
C GLY A 94 0.74 1.46 -4.14
N HIS A 95 1.82 0.82 -3.70
CA HIS A 95 2.62 -0.06 -4.55
C HIS A 95 2.10 -1.49 -4.62
N VAL A 96 1.41 -1.97 -3.58
CA VAL A 96 0.83 -3.31 -3.56
C VAL A 96 -0.53 -3.35 -4.29
N TYR A 97 -1.35 -2.33 -4.08
CA TYR A 97 -2.69 -2.16 -4.64
C TYR A 97 -2.79 -0.84 -5.42
N PRO A 98 -2.09 -0.72 -6.56
CA PRO A 98 -1.98 0.54 -7.28
C PRO A 98 -3.30 1.07 -7.84
N ASP A 99 -4.29 0.20 -8.05
CA ASP A 99 -5.64 0.59 -8.45
C ASP A 99 -6.34 1.49 -7.41
N LYS A 100 -5.98 1.36 -6.12
CA LYS A 100 -6.61 2.11 -5.03
C LYS A 100 -6.24 3.58 -5.00
N ILE A 101 -5.04 3.89 -5.48
CA ILE A 101 -4.48 5.25 -5.45
C ILE A 101 -4.46 5.90 -6.83
N ALA A 102 -4.65 5.14 -7.91
CA ALA A 102 -4.50 5.62 -9.29
C ALA A 102 -5.31 6.88 -9.61
N LYS A 103 -6.52 7.02 -9.07
CA LYS A 103 -7.38 8.20 -9.30
C LYS A 103 -6.84 9.50 -8.72
N TYR A 104 -5.97 9.43 -7.70
CA TYR A 104 -5.36 10.60 -7.07
C TYR A 104 -4.09 11.06 -7.77
N LEU A 105 -3.54 10.25 -8.67
CA LEU A 105 -2.28 10.55 -9.32
C LEU A 105 -2.47 11.56 -10.45
N PRO A 106 -1.60 12.59 -10.58
CA PRO A 106 -1.64 13.47 -11.73
C PRO A 106 -1.45 12.71 -13.04
N PHE A 107 -1.98 13.29 -14.12
CA PHE A 107 -1.83 12.76 -15.46
C PHE A 107 -0.35 12.48 -15.80
N GLY A 108 -0.07 11.28 -16.30
CA GLY A 108 1.28 10.83 -16.67
C GLY A 108 2.11 10.22 -15.53
N LEU A 109 1.79 10.51 -14.25
CA LEU A 109 2.47 9.88 -13.11
C LEU A 109 1.87 8.53 -12.72
N GLY A 110 0.60 8.29 -13.08
CA GLY A 110 -0.08 7.01 -12.93
C GLY A 110 0.81 5.83 -13.31
N ASN A 111 1.16 5.73 -14.58
CA ASN A 111 1.94 4.62 -15.13
C ASN A 111 3.34 4.43 -14.51
N ILE A 112 3.91 5.49 -13.92
CA ILE A 112 5.23 5.44 -13.29
C ILE A 112 5.11 4.83 -11.88
N ILE A 113 4.13 5.29 -11.11
CA ILE A 113 3.94 4.92 -9.71
C ILE A 113 3.19 3.61 -9.56
N THR A 114 2.18 3.37 -10.42
CA THR A 114 1.34 2.16 -10.38
C THR A 114 1.99 0.95 -11.04
N LYS A 115 3.21 1.09 -11.58
CA LYS A 115 3.93 -0.05 -12.13
C LYS A 115 4.23 -1.02 -10.99
N HIS A 116 3.89 -2.30 -11.18
CA HIS A 116 4.30 -3.34 -10.23
C HIS A 116 5.82 -3.42 -10.21
N THR A 117 6.43 -2.86 -9.17
CA THR A 117 7.84 -3.00 -8.88
C THR A 117 8.03 -4.22 -7.98
N SER A 118 9.12 -4.96 -8.19
CA SER A 118 9.49 -6.09 -7.31
C SER A 118 9.98 -5.62 -5.94
N ILE A 119 10.42 -4.36 -5.85
CA ILE A 119 10.88 -3.69 -4.63
C ILE A 119 10.12 -2.36 -4.50
N ILE A 120 9.64 -2.08 -3.30
CA ILE A 120 9.05 -0.80 -2.91
C ILE A 120 10.16 0.04 -2.28
N ASP A 121 10.52 1.13 -2.94
CA ASP A 121 11.59 2.04 -2.51
C ASP A 121 11.01 3.24 -1.77
N ILE A 122 11.13 3.23 -0.45
CA ILE A 122 10.57 4.24 0.45
C ILE A 122 11.69 5.16 0.92
N GLY A 123 11.79 6.35 0.32
CA GLY A 123 12.88 7.28 0.56
C GLY A 123 12.45 8.59 1.19
N GLU A 124 13.36 9.25 1.90
CA GLU A 124 13.17 10.65 2.30
C GLU A 124 12.99 11.56 1.07
N LYS A 125 12.38 12.73 1.27
CA LYS A 125 12.15 13.74 0.21
C LYS A 125 13.36 14.09 -0.66
N SER A 126 14.57 13.91 -0.11
CA SER A 126 15.82 14.22 -0.81
C SER A 126 16.21 13.16 -1.86
N ILE A 127 15.61 11.98 -1.82
CA ILE A 127 15.91 10.88 -2.74
C ILE A 127 14.65 10.29 -3.40
N ASP A 128 13.48 10.42 -2.79
CA ASP A 128 12.21 10.04 -3.40
C ASP A 128 11.48 11.28 -3.94
N SER A 129 11.47 11.39 -5.27
CA SER A 129 10.81 12.47 -6.00
C SER A 129 9.28 12.46 -5.91
N ASN A 130 8.66 11.32 -5.58
CA ASN A 130 7.21 11.14 -5.52
C ASN A 130 6.66 11.21 -4.08
N ARG A 131 7.53 11.42 -3.09
CA ARG A 131 7.19 11.50 -1.65
C ARG A 131 5.99 12.40 -1.34
N TRP A 132 5.87 13.50 -2.08
CA TRP A 132 4.79 14.46 -1.93
C TRP A 132 3.40 13.88 -2.16
N ILE A 133 3.25 12.80 -2.95
CA ILE A 133 1.96 12.13 -3.19
C ILE A 133 1.52 11.39 -1.93
N TRP A 134 2.42 10.59 -1.39
CA TRP A 134 2.19 9.79 -0.18
C TRP A 134 1.91 10.67 1.03
N ASP A 135 2.71 11.74 1.19
CA ASP A 135 2.50 12.74 2.24
C ASP A 135 1.16 13.47 2.10
N SER A 136 0.73 13.78 0.86
CA SER A 136 -0.56 14.45 0.61
C SER A 136 -1.74 13.57 0.98
N ILE A 137 -1.74 12.30 0.55
CA ILE A 137 -2.80 11.35 0.89
C ILE A 137 -2.81 11.11 2.41
N ALA A 138 -1.64 10.85 3.00
CA ALA A 138 -1.52 10.60 4.43
C ALA A 138 -1.96 11.79 5.31
N ALA A 139 -1.67 13.02 4.90
CA ALA A 139 -2.06 14.22 5.64
C ALA A 139 -3.59 14.36 5.74
N VAL A 140 -4.32 14.08 4.65
CA VAL A 140 -5.78 14.17 4.62
C VAL A 140 -6.42 13.07 5.44
N ILE A 141 -6.05 11.80 5.18
CA ILE A 141 -6.66 10.68 5.90
C ILE A 141 -6.34 10.81 7.40
N GLY A 142 -5.08 11.14 7.75
CA GLY A 142 -4.64 11.34 9.13
C GLY A 142 -5.41 12.43 9.88
N ASP A 143 -5.64 13.59 9.26
CA ASP A 143 -6.41 14.67 9.88
C ASP A 143 -7.86 14.27 10.14
N ASN A 144 -8.52 13.62 9.17
CA ASN A 144 -9.90 13.14 9.33
C ASN A 144 -10.01 12.10 10.45
N PHE A 145 -9.03 11.20 10.58
CA PHE A 145 -9.01 10.21 11.64
C PHE A 145 -8.79 10.83 13.03
N ASP A 146 -7.82 11.74 13.18
CA ASP A 146 -7.58 12.46 14.43
C ASP A 146 -8.81 13.29 14.86
N ASN A 147 -9.49 13.92 13.91
CA ASN A 147 -10.70 14.71 14.17
C ASN A 147 -11.94 13.84 14.43
N SER A 148 -12.06 12.64 13.86
CA SER A 148 -13.17 11.73 14.20
C SER A 148 -13.20 11.39 15.70
N ARG A 149 -12.03 11.43 16.35
CA ARG A 149 -11.88 11.26 17.80
C ARG A 149 -12.09 12.55 18.60
N SER A 150 -11.97 13.72 17.96
CA SER A 150 -12.18 15.04 18.55
C SER A 150 -13.47 15.65 17.99
N VAL A 151 -14.60 15.41 18.68
CA VAL A 151 -15.93 15.86 18.24
C VAL A 151 -15.97 17.39 18.12
N ASN A 152 -15.65 17.93 16.95
CA ASN A 152 -15.70 19.35 16.65
C ASN A 152 -16.74 19.59 15.55
N SER A 153 -17.94 19.99 15.97
CA SER A 153 -19.11 20.22 15.12
C SER A 153 -18.93 21.33 14.07
N LEU A 154 -17.88 22.16 14.19
CA LEU A 154 -17.55 23.24 13.25
C LEU A 154 -16.93 22.73 11.93
N LYS A 155 -16.22 21.58 11.94
CA LYS A 155 -15.62 21.00 10.72
C LYS A 155 -16.65 20.37 9.78
N PHE A 156 -17.79 19.92 10.31
CA PHE A 156 -18.88 19.31 9.53
C PHE A 156 -19.57 20.25 8.53
N LYS A 157 -19.23 21.54 8.49
CA LYS A 157 -19.77 22.53 7.53
C LYS A 157 -18.76 23.02 6.50
N MET A 158 -17.50 22.60 6.59
CA MET A 158 -16.46 23.02 5.64
C MET A 158 -16.59 22.22 4.35
N ASN A 159 -16.33 22.86 3.21
CA ASN A 159 -16.14 22.13 1.97
C ASN A 159 -14.73 21.52 1.93
N ALA A 160 -14.49 20.62 0.98
CA ALA A 160 -13.21 19.92 0.85
C ALA A 160 -12.00 20.87 0.70
N GLU A 161 -12.14 22.03 0.03
CA GLU A 161 -11.04 22.97 -0.16
C GLU A 161 -10.67 23.67 1.16
N ASP A 162 -11.67 24.13 1.91
CA ASP A 162 -11.47 24.78 3.21
C ASP A 162 -10.79 23.84 4.20
N HIS A 163 -11.19 22.56 4.21
CA HIS A 163 -10.58 21.55 5.08
C HIS A 163 -9.12 21.31 4.67
N VAL A 164 -8.86 21.14 3.38
CA VAL A 164 -7.48 20.99 2.87
C VAL A 164 -6.62 22.20 3.20
N ASP A 165 -7.14 23.42 3.13
CA ASP A 165 -6.41 24.64 3.51
C ASP A 165 -6.10 24.71 5.02
N GLU A 166 -6.96 24.15 5.87
CA GLU A 166 -6.63 23.97 7.29
C GLU A 166 -5.51 22.94 7.48
N ILE A 167 -5.58 21.79 6.80
CA ILE A 167 -4.56 20.74 6.87
C ILE A 167 -3.20 21.30 6.43
N ILE A 168 -3.14 22.06 5.34
CA ILE A 168 -1.91 22.68 4.82
C ILE A 168 -1.34 23.69 5.82
N ARG A 169 -2.20 24.49 6.47
CA ARG A 169 -1.76 25.50 7.47
C ARG A 169 -1.35 24.90 8.81
N ASN A 170 -1.70 23.63 9.06
CA ASN A 170 -1.37 22.99 10.33
C ASN A 170 0.16 22.91 10.53
N PRO A 171 0.71 23.42 11.64
CA PRO A 171 2.15 23.37 11.92
C PRO A 171 2.77 21.97 11.86
N LYS A 172 1.99 20.90 12.08
CA LYS A 172 2.44 19.51 11.93
C LYS A 172 2.89 19.17 10.50
N ASN A 173 2.34 19.87 9.51
CA ASN A 173 2.56 19.63 8.09
C ASN A 173 3.54 20.62 7.43
N LYS A 174 4.07 21.60 8.18
CA LYS A 174 4.88 22.71 7.65
C LYS A 174 6.13 22.28 6.84
N ASN A 175 6.65 21.09 7.12
CA ASN A 175 7.86 20.56 6.50
C ASN A 175 7.57 19.58 5.35
N LEU A 176 6.29 19.24 5.13
CA LEU A 176 5.86 18.35 4.07
C LEU A 176 5.66 19.13 2.78
N LYS A 177 6.05 18.53 1.66
CA LYS A 177 5.69 19.04 0.35
C LYS A 177 4.34 18.44 -0.02
N LEU A 178 3.28 19.21 0.15
CA LEU A 178 1.91 18.77 -0.09
C LEU A 178 1.38 19.27 -1.44
N ASN A 179 0.48 18.51 -2.05
CA ASN A 179 -0.20 18.87 -3.28
C ASN A 179 -1.70 19.02 -3.02
N LYS A 180 -2.17 20.28 -3.05
CA LYS A 180 -3.57 20.64 -2.77
C LYS A 180 -4.57 19.89 -3.66
N TYR A 181 -4.26 19.65 -4.93
CA TYR A 181 -5.16 18.93 -5.84
C TYR A 181 -5.37 17.47 -5.39
N VAL A 182 -4.27 16.74 -5.12
CA VAL A 182 -4.34 15.37 -4.60
C VAL A 182 -5.14 15.33 -3.29
N MET A 183 -4.88 16.27 -2.39
CA MET A 183 -5.55 16.33 -1.10
C MET A 183 -7.06 16.57 -1.23
N ILE A 184 -7.48 17.48 -2.13
CA ILE A 184 -8.90 17.76 -2.37
C ILE A 184 -9.63 16.52 -2.88
N GLU A 185 -9.04 15.78 -3.82
CA GLU A 185 -9.68 14.56 -4.34
C GLU A 185 -9.84 13.49 -3.26
N VAL A 186 -8.84 13.31 -2.39
CA VAL A 186 -8.95 12.41 -1.22
C VAL A 186 -10.03 12.90 -0.25
N GLN A 187 -10.09 14.20 0.05
CA GLN A 187 -11.09 14.75 0.96
C GLN A 187 -12.51 14.58 0.42
N LYS A 188 -12.74 14.83 -0.87
CA LYS A 188 -14.04 14.59 -1.51
C LYS A 188 -14.49 13.13 -1.38
N ASP A 189 -13.58 12.18 -1.52
CA ASP A 189 -13.93 10.78 -1.36
C ASP A 189 -14.29 10.43 0.09
N ILE A 190 -13.62 11.04 1.08
CA ILE A 190 -13.98 10.91 2.49
C ILE A 190 -15.38 11.50 2.74
N ASP A 191 -15.62 12.73 2.29
CA ASP A 191 -16.90 13.43 2.46
C ASP A 191 -18.06 12.65 1.83
N ASN A 192 -17.82 12.00 0.70
CA ASN A 192 -18.79 11.18 -0.03
C ASN A 192 -18.85 9.72 0.45
N ASN A 193 -18.03 9.31 1.42
CA ASN A 193 -17.90 7.92 1.89
C ASN A 193 -17.59 6.92 0.75
N THR A 194 -16.68 7.31 -0.15
CA THR A 194 -16.22 6.55 -1.33
C THR A 194 -14.70 6.29 -1.33
N LEU A 195 -14.00 6.68 -0.28
CA LEU A 195 -12.59 6.34 -0.08
C LEU A 195 -12.45 4.80 0.04
N ASP A 196 -11.45 4.23 -0.63
CA ASP A 196 -11.24 2.78 -0.58
C ASP A 196 -10.96 2.34 0.87
N PRO A 197 -11.64 1.29 1.39
CA PRO A 197 -11.46 0.83 2.76
C PRO A 197 -10.02 0.43 3.08
N MET A 198 -9.22 -0.03 2.11
CA MET A 198 -7.81 -0.35 2.36
C MET A 198 -7.01 0.90 2.72
N LEU A 199 -7.31 2.06 2.12
CA LEU A 199 -6.67 3.34 2.43
C LEU A 199 -7.20 3.95 3.74
N LEU A 200 -8.52 3.93 3.92
CA LEU A 200 -9.15 4.46 5.14
C LEU A 200 -8.65 3.70 6.38
N LYS A 201 -8.68 2.37 6.32
CA LYS A 201 -8.28 1.50 7.43
C LYS A 201 -6.77 1.26 7.49
N ALA A 202 -5.97 1.79 6.55
CA ALA A 202 -4.51 1.77 6.66
C ALA A 202 -4.00 2.69 7.76
N ILE A 203 -4.87 3.50 8.39
CA ILE A 203 -4.46 4.45 9.42
C ILE A 203 -5.28 4.34 10.72
N GLU A 204 -6.27 3.44 10.74
CA GLU A 204 -7.08 3.19 11.93
C GLU A 204 -6.26 2.43 12.98
N ASN A 205 -6.08 2.98 14.19
CA ASN A 205 -5.53 2.20 15.32
C ASN A 205 -6.53 1.15 15.78
#